data_AF-A0A3C1YYM5-F1
#
_entry.id   AF-A0A3C1YYM5-F1
#
_cell.length_a   1.000
_cell.length_b   1.000
_cell.length_c   1.000
_cell.angle_alpha   90.00
_cell.angle_beta   90.00
_cell.angle_gamma   90.00
#
_symmetry.space_group_name_H-M   'P 1'
#
loop_
_entity.id
_entity.type
_entity.pdbx_description
1 polymer ?
#
loop_
_entity_poly.entity_id
_entity_poly.type
_entity_poly.pdbx_seq_one_letter_code
_entity_poly.pdbx_strand_id
1 'polypeptide(L)'
;MANQQKSISIRGVITLTAHAHQTAPDGGAEGVTPQMKTGVFCEGKKVDVPYISANSVRGMIRRAAGDVLMEQLEARGEQISRNVYLSIKRGSYARTGLDAGGATYMQMVAADKHPFAGLFGGGAHMYRSKLRIERDLYPMIAATRSLFPERYQAMCVEAEPAQLLTKTLIASRDDFERLPAGAFIENVEQAYLEHMAAKFGQNAAKKAQKAEARAEGQGLVKSEKLKTDDLNTFTQVECIVAGTPMYFGVTVSAPTDAQIGLLLNAIQRWANANALGGGSCRGRGSFKAALQLFSGSELLIENVLTGDAGSYELAAKAAPYVAALEEAITEGMAEAATLSALYPTAIKKDDDETKGKKGKAKAAEAEAEA
;
A
#
# COMPACT_ATOMS: atom_id res chain seq x y z
N MET A 1 7.65 27.80 -29.19
CA MET A 1 8.45 26.80 -28.45
C MET A 1 7.62 26.38 -27.25
N ALA A 2 7.17 25.13 -27.20
CA ALA A 2 6.38 24.63 -26.07
C ALA A 2 7.25 24.68 -24.82
N ASN A 3 6.78 25.39 -23.80
CA ASN A 3 7.43 25.49 -22.49
C ASN A 3 7.57 24.05 -21.96
N GLN A 4 8.76 23.45 -22.03
CA GLN A 4 9.01 22.10 -21.52
C GLN A 4 8.70 22.13 -20.03
N GLN A 5 7.53 21.61 -19.66
CA GLN A 5 7.09 21.56 -18.28
C GLN A 5 8.14 20.80 -17.46
N LYS A 6 8.78 21.51 -16.53
CA LYS A 6 9.83 21.00 -15.64
C LYS A 6 9.27 19.78 -14.90
N SER A 7 9.88 18.62 -15.12
CA SER A 7 9.57 17.39 -14.37
C SER A 7 10.60 17.20 -13.26
N ILE A 8 10.14 16.73 -12.12
CA ILE A 8 11.00 16.37 -10.99
C ILE A 8 10.98 14.85 -10.86
N SER A 9 12.12 14.24 -10.57
CA SER A 9 12.17 12.82 -10.25
C SER A 9 13.01 12.56 -9.00
N ILE A 10 12.55 11.65 -8.15
CA ILE A 10 13.33 11.11 -7.03
C ILE A 10 13.63 9.67 -7.36
N ARG A 11 14.92 9.35 -7.52
CA ARG A 11 15.39 8.03 -7.94
C ARG A 11 16.50 7.57 -7.02
N GLY A 12 16.66 6.26 -6.89
CA GLY A 12 17.75 5.73 -6.09
C GLY A 12 17.59 4.26 -5.79
N VAL A 13 18.33 3.82 -4.78
CA VAL A 13 18.36 2.43 -4.35
C VAL A 13 17.86 2.34 -2.93
N ILE A 14 16.94 1.41 -2.72
CA ILE A 14 16.51 0.99 -1.40
C ILE A 14 17.10 -0.39 -1.16
N THR A 15 17.91 -0.55 -0.11
CA THR A 15 18.48 -1.85 0.24
C THR A 15 17.73 -2.41 1.44
N LEU A 16 17.16 -3.60 1.29
CA LEU A 16 16.48 -4.28 2.39
C LEU A 16 17.45 -4.55 3.53
N THR A 17 17.09 -4.20 4.76
CA THR A 17 17.81 -4.57 5.99
C THR A 17 17.10 -5.69 6.73
N ALA A 18 15.83 -5.94 6.42
CA ALA A 18 15.07 -7.11 6.86
C ALA A 18 14.30 -7.73 5.68
N HIS A 19 13.86 -8.98 5.84
CA HIS A 19 13.07 -9.67 4.82
C HIS A 19 11.79 -8.91 4.49
N ALA A 20 11.49 -8.71 3.21
CA ALA A 20 10.28 -8.01 2.76
C ALA A 20 9.27 -8.99 2.16
N HIS A 21 7.98 -8.76 2.41
CA HIS A 21 6.92 -9.60 1.86
C HIS A 21 5.82 -8.77 1.20
N GLN A 22 5.33 -9.20 0.04
CA GLN A 22 4.04 -8.80 -0.49
C GLN A 22 3.30 -10.03 -0.97
N THR A 23 2.09 -10.24 -0.46
CA THR A 23 1.26 -11.41 -0.77
C THR A 23 0.85 -11.41 -2.24
N ALA A 24 1.04 -12.53 -2.92
CA ALA A 24 0.55 -12.72 -4.28
C ALA A 24 -1.00 -12.85 -4.28
N PRO A 25 -1.70 -12.32 -5.30
CA PRO A 25 -3.15 -12.36 -5.37
C PRO A 25 -3.73 -13.77 -5.57
N ASP A 26 -2.95 -14.69 -6.17
CA ASP A 26 -3.46 -15.99 -6.67
C ASP A 26 -3.56 -17.10 -5.61
N GLY A 27 -3.45 -16.76 -4.33
CA GLY A 27 -3.47 -17.73 -3.24
C GLY A 27 -2.22 -18.62 -3.20
N GLY A 28 -1.91 -19.15 -2.03
CA GLY A 28 -0.72 -19.97 -1.80
C GLY A 28 -0.92 -21.46 -2.07
N ALA A 29 0.19 -22.16 -2.32
CA ALA A 29 0.27 -23.59 -2.04
C ALA A 29 -0.03 -23.83 -0.55
N GLU A 30 -0.62 -24.98 -0.19
CA GLU A 30 -1.02 -25.24 1.20
C GLU A 30 0.10 -24.96 2.21
N GLY A 31 -0.17 -24.05 3.17
CA GLY A 31 0.77 -23.71 4.24
C GLY A 31 1.86 -22.68 3.90
N VAL A 32 1.93 -22.18 2.66
CA VAL A 32 2.89 -21.14 2.26
C VAL A 32 2.17 -19.96 1.61
N THR A 33 2.31 -18.76 2.18
CA THR A 33 1.92 -17.50 1.53
C THR A 33 3.04 -17.06 0.58
N PRO A 34 2.83 -17.10 -0.75
CA PRO A 34 3.86 -16.81 -1.73
C PRO A 34 4.15 -15.30 -1.83
N GLN A 35 5.40 -14.98 -2.16
CA GLN A 35 5.82 -13.65 -2.53
C GLN A 35 5.26 -13.32 -3.92
N MET A 36 4.80 -12.09 -4.11
CA MET A 36 4.39 -11.58 -5.41
C MET A 36 5.58 -11.56 -6.39
N LYS A 37 5.39 -12.19 -7.56
CA LYS A 37 6.39 -12.35 -8.62
C LYS A 37 5.80 -11.85 -9.95
N THR A 38 6.66 -11.38 -10.84
CA THR A 38 6.29 -10.99 -12.20
C THR A 38 7.30 -11.53 -13.20
N GLY A 39 6.84 -11.84 -14.40
CA GLY A 39 7.70 -12.33 -15.46
C GLY A 39 8.45 -11.19 -16.15
N VAL A 40 9.77 -11.23 -16.12
CA VAL A 40 10.66 -10.32 -16.85
C VAL A 40 11.35 -11.09 -17.98
N PHE A 41 11.45 -10.49 -19.16
CA PHE A 41 12.23 -11.07 -20.25
C PHE A 41 13.70 -10.69 -20.11
N CYS A 42 14.57 -11.70 -19.97
CA CYS A 42 16.01 -11.56 -19.92
C CYS A 42 16.62 -12.59 -20.90
N GLU A 43 17.49 -12.14 -21.80
CA GLU A 43 18.18 -13.00 -22.78
C GLU A 43 17.26 -13.95 -23.56
N GLY A 44 16.08 -13.45 -23.94
CA GLY A 44 15.08 -14.23 -24.70
C GLY A 44 14.28 -15.24 -23.86
N LYS A 45 14.51 -15.33 -22.55
CA LYS A 45 13.74 -16.19 -21.63
C LYS A 45 12.91 -15.34 -20.67
N LYS A 46 11.70 -15.83 -20.37
CA LYS A 46 10.87 -15.26 -19.29
C LYS A 46 11.36 -15.82 -17.96
N VAL A 47 11.67 -14.93 -17.02
CA VAL A 47 12.14 -15.25 -15.67
C VAL A 47 11.22 -14.59 -14.65
N ASP A 48 10.76 -15.34 -13.66
CA ASP A 48 9.91 -14.79 -12.60
C ASP A 48 10.75 -14.12 -11.52
N VAL A 49 10.56 -12.82 -11.34
CA VAL A 49 11.30 -11.98 -10.40
C VAL A 49 10.37 -11.52 -9.28
N PRO A 50 10.75 -11.67 -7.99
CA PRO A 50 9.95 -11.15 -6.91
C PRO A 50 9.99 -9.62 -6.87
N TYR A 51 8.89 -8.98 -6.49
CA TYR A 51 8.82 -7.52 -6.48
C TYR A 51 7.88 -6.98 -5.40
N ILE A 52 8.02 -5.68 -5.11
CA ILE A 52 7.02 -4.91 -4.35
C ILE A 52 6.31 -3.97 -5.31
N SER A 53 4.97 -4.00 -5.32
CA SER A 53 4.21 -3.25 -6.32
C SER A 53 4.36 -1.74 -6.12
N ALA A 54 4.42 -1.03 -7.23
CA ALA A 54 4.36 0.42 -7.31
C ALA A 54 3.12 0.97 -6.58
N ASN A 55 1.99 0.27 -6.68
CA ASN A 55 0.75 0.66 -6.01
C ASN A 55 0.87 0.61 -4.48
N SER A 56 1.50 -0.43 -3.93
CA SER A 56 1.77 -0.52 -2.48
C SER A 56 2.65 0.63 -2.02
N VAL A 57 3.75 0.90 -2.73
CA VAL A 57 4.69 1.98 -2.38
C VAL A 57 4.02 3.35 -2.49
N ARG A 58 3.32 3.60 -3.60
CA ARG A 58 2.52 4.82 -3.78
C ARG A 58 1.51 4.99 -2.64
N GLY A 59 0.84 3.92 -2.24
CA GLY A 59 -0.09 3.93 -1.12
C GLY A 59 0.57 4.29 0.20
N MET A 60 1.77 3.76 0.47
CA MET A 60 2.55 4.10 1.67
C MET A 60 2.94 5.58 1.69
N ILE A 61 3.49 6.09 0.59
CA ILE A 61 3.87 7.51 0.45
C ILE A 61 2.64 8.42 0.54
N ARG A 62 1.51 8.05 -0.09
CA ARG A 62 0.25 8.80 0.00
C ARG A 62 -0.25 8.90 1.44
N ARG A 63 -0.20 7.80 2.19
CA ARG A 63 -0.63 7.79 3.60
C ARG A 63 0.26 8.69 4.44
N ALA A 64 1.58 8.59 4.28
CA ALA A 64 2.55 9.45 4.95
C ALA A 64 2.33 10.95 4.63
N ALA A 65 2.08 11.30 3.35
CA ALA A 65 1.70 12.65 2.98
C ALA A 65 0.38 13.10 3.62
N GLY A 66 -0.57 12.17 3.75
CA GLY A 66 -1.85 12.42 4.41
C GLY A 66 -1.71 12.64 5.91
N ASP A 67 -0.70 12.04 6.57
CA ASP A 67 -0.43 12.27 8.00
C ASP A 67 -0.01 13.72 8.25
N VAL A 68 0.73 14.35 7.31
CA VAL A 68 1.03 15.79 7.36
C VAL A 68 -0.26 16.62 7.44
N LEU A 69 -1.28 16.28 6.64
CA LEU A 69 -2.57 16.99 6.69
C LEU A 69 -3.32 16.76 8.00
N MET A 70 -3.30 15.52 8.52
CA MET A 70 -4.01 15.20 9.76
C MET A 70 -3.40 15.93 10.96
N GLU A 71 -2.07 16.03 11.04
CA GLU A 71 -1.39 16.79 12.10
C GLU A 71 -1.77 18.27 12.07
N GLN A 72 -1.95 18.86 10.88
CA GLN A 72 -2.38 20.26 10.76
C GLN A 72 -3.84 20.45 11.19
N LEU A 73 -4.73 19.52 10.83
CA LEU A 73 -6.12 19.53 11.31
C LEU A 73 -6.18 19.41 12.83
N GLU A 74 -5.40 18.49 13.40
CA GLU A 74 -5.31 18.28 14.85
C GLU A 74 -4.78 19.54 15.57
N ALA A 75 -3.70 20.14 15.07
CA ALA A 75 -3.14 21.37 15.62
C ALA A 75 -4.11 22.56 15.60
N ARG A 76 -5.05 22.58 14.63
CA ARG A 76 -6.09 23.60 14.49
C ARG A 76 -7.40 23.26 15.22
N GLY A 77 -7.54 22.04 15.75
CA GLY A 77 -8.80 21.56 16.33
C GLY A 77 -9.91 21.36 15.30
N GLU A 78 -9.57 21.18 14.03
CA GLU A 78 -10.52 20.98 12.94
C GLU A 78 -10.82 19.50 12.70
N GLN A 79 -12.01 19.21 12.17
CA GLN A 79 -12.44 17.84 11.88
C GLN A 79 -12.91 17.70 10.44
N ILE A 80 -12.61 16.55 9.84
CA ILE A 80 -13.09 16.16 8.51
C ILE A 80 -13.98 14.93 8.59
N SER A 81 -14.84 14.73 7.60
CA SER A 81 -15.67 13.54 7.54
C SER A 81 -14.84 12.27 7.29
N ARG A 82 -15.38 11.11 7.69
CA ARG A 82 -14.78 9.80 7.40
C ARG A 82 -14.50 9.61 5.91
N ASN A 83 -15.36 10.13 5.04
CA ASN A 83 -15.22 9.96 3.59
C ASN A 83 -14.08 10.83 3.03
N VAL A 84 -13.87 12.04 3.55
CA VAL A 84 -12.69 12.86 3.21
C VAL A 84 -11.42 12.14 3.67
N TYR A 85 -11.40 11.63 4.91
CA TYR A 85 -10.27 10.85 5.44
C TYR A 85 -9.92 9.64 4.57
N LEU A 86 -10.92 8.84 4.18
CA LEU A 86 -10.70 7.68 3.31
C LEU A 86 -10.23 8.10 1.91
N SER A 87 -10.74 9.20 1.36
CA SER A 87 -10.28 9.74 0.07
C SER A 87 -8.82 10.13 0.15
N ILE A 88 -8.39 10.82 1.21
CA ILE A 88 -6.99 11.17 1.46
C ILE A 88 -6.12 9.91 1.63
N LYS A 89 -6.49 8.95 2.47
CA LYS A 89 -5.62 7.79 2.78
C LYS A 89 -5.62 6.68 1.73
N ARG A 90 -6.72 6.50 0.99
CA ARG A 90 -6.94 5.36 0.07
C ARG A 90 -7.16 5.76 -1.38
N GLY A 91 -7.34 7.05 -1.67
CA GLY A 91 -7.60 7.56 -3.03
C GLY A 91 -9.08 7.64 -3.38
N SER A 92 -9.95 6.91 -2.68
CA SER A 92 -11.41 7.04 -2.77
C SER A 92 -12.04 6.53 -1.46
N TYR A 93 -13.21 7.06 -1.13
CA TYR A 93 -14.00 6.62 0.01
C TYR A 93 -14.85 5.37 -0.30
N ALA A 94 -15.21 5.14 -1.56
CA ALA A 94 -16.01 3.99 -1.98
C ALA A 94 -15.69 3.55 -3.42
N ARG A 95 -15.88 2.25 -3.70
CA ARG A 95 -15.67 1.68 -5.05
C ARG A 95 -16.66 2.22 -6.10
N THR A 96 -17.84 2.63 -5.65
CA THR A 96 -18.94 3.17 -6.48
C THR A 96 -19.23 4.64 -6.20
N GLY A 97 -18.44 5.30 -5.34
CA GLY A 97 -18.62 6.70 -4.96
C GLY A 97 -17.98 7.67 -5.96
N LEU A 98 -18.20 7.43 -7.25
CA LEU A 98 -17.74 8.30 -8.32
C LEU A 98 -18.86 9.27 -8.68
N ASP A 99 -18.52 10.55 -8.82
CA ASP A 99 -19.48 11.55 -9.26
C ASP A 99 -19.53 11.58 -10.78
N ALA A 100 -20.67 11.17 -11.35
CA ALA A 100 -20.89 11.17 -12.79
C ALA A 100 -20.83 12.59 -13.38
N GLY A 101 -21.13 13.63 -12.59
CA GLY A 101 -21.03 15.03 -13.00
C GLY A 101 -19.59 15.55 -13.14
N GLY A 102 -18.62 14.84 -12.55
CA GLY A 102 -17.20 15.22 -12.59
C GLY A 102 -16.89 16.54 -11.89
N ALA A 103 -15.62 16.96 -11.95
CA ALA A 103 -15.20 18.26 -11.43
C ALA A 103 -15.41 19.36 -12.50
N THR A 104 -15.78 20.56 -12.04
CA THR A 104 -15.71 21.77 -12.87
C THR A 104 -14.27 22.11 -13.22
N TYR A 105 -14.06 22.90 -14.28
CA TYR A 105 -12.73 23.36 -14.69
C TYR A 105 -11.97 24.06 -13.54
N MET A 106 -12.63 24.95 -12.80
CA MET A 106 -12.01 25.67 -11.68
C MET A 106 -11.59 24.71 -10.55
N GLN A 107 -12.41 23.69 -10.26
CA GLN A 107 -12.05 22.66 -9.29
C GLN A 107 -10.86 21.81 -9.77
N MET A 108 -10.78 21.51 -11.07
CA MET A 108 -9.62 20.80 -11.64
C MET A 108 -8.34 21.64 -11.51
N VAL A 109 -8.40 22.94 -11.80
CA VAL A 109 -7.25 23.86 -11.65
C VAL A 109 -6.84 24.00 -10.18
N ALA A 110 -7.80 24.13 -9.27
CA ALA A 110 -7.53 24.19 -7.84
C ALA A 110 -6.89 22.89 -7.33
N ALA A 111 -7.44 21.73 -7.70
CA ALA A 111 -6.89 20.43 -7.34
C ALA A 111 -5.48 20.22 -7.92
N ASP A 112 -5.22 20.65 -9.16
CA ASP A 112 -3.90 20.54 -9.81
C ASP A 112 -2.80 21.33 -9.08
N LYS A 113 -3.15 22.50 -8.52
CA LYS A 113 -2.23 23.36 -7.75
C LYS A 113 -2.10 22.94 -6.29
N HIS A 114 -3.15 22.34 -5.72
CA HIS A 114 -3.15 21.93 -4.33
C HIS A 114 -2.03 20.91 -4.06
N PRO A 115 -1.21 21.07 -3.00
CA PRO A 115 -0.05 20.20 -2.79
C PRO A 115 -0.37 18.72 -2.67
N PHE A 116 -1.45 18.33 -1.97
CA PHE A 116 -1.85 16.94 -1.83
C PHE A 116 -2.65 16.40 -3.03
N ALA A 117 -3.79 17.03 -3.36
CA ALA A 117 -4.65 16.59 -4.46
C ALA A 117 -3.94 16.59 -5.82
N GLY A 118 -3.06 17.55 -6.09
CA GLY A 118 -2.31 17.59 -7.35
C GLY A 118 -1.27 16.48 -7.45
N LEU A 119 -0.61 16.13 -6.33
CA LEU A 119 0.32 15.00 -6.29
C LEU A 119 -0.40 13.68 -6.49
N PHE A 120 -1.41 13.39 -5.66
CA PHE A 120 -1.94 12.03 -5.54
C PHE A 120 -3.32 11.83 -6.18
N GLY A 121 -4.03 12.89 -6.54
CA GLY A 121 -5.34 12.82 -7.17
C GLY A 121 -6.39 12.06 -6.34
N GLY A 122 -7.35 11.48 -7.05
CA GLY A 122 -8.42 10.64 -6.49
C GLY A 122 -9.65 11.45 -6.06
N GLY A 123 -10.44 10.90 -5.15
CA GLY A 123 -11.72 11.47 -4.71
C GLY A 123 -12.88 11.13 -5.64
N ALA A 124 -14.07 11.66 -5.32
CA ALA A 124 -15.29 11.48 -6.10
C ALA A 124 -15.14 11.91 -7.57
N HIS A 125 -14.40 12.99 -7.81
CA HIS A 125 -14.16 13.54 -9.14
C HIS A 125 -12.94 12.93 -9.87
N MET A 126 -12.23 11.99 -9.25
CA MET A 126 -11.07 11.31 -9.85
C MET A 126 -10.00 12.28 -10.40
N TYR A 127 -9.58 13.24 -9.58
CA TYR A 127 -8.53 14.18 -9.98
C TYR A 127 -7.27 13.45 -10.45
N ARG A 128 -6.64 14.00 -11.49
CA ARG A 128 -5.41 13.46 -12.05
C ARG A 128 -4.27 13.57 -11.04
N SER A 129 -3.53 12.47 -10.86
CA SER A 129 -2.28 12.42 -10.11
C SER A 129 -1.13 12.93 -10.98
N LYS A 130 -0.36 13.92 -10.51
CA LYS A 130 0.94 14.30 -11.12
C LYS A 130 2.05 13.32 -10.77
N LEU A 131 1.94 12.63 -9.63
CA LEU A 131 2.91 11.65 -9.20
C LEU A 131 2.71 10.31 -9.90
N ARG A 132 3.80 9.79 -10.46
CA ARG A 132 3.92 8.46 -11.04
C ARG A 132 5.09 7.74 -10.38
N ILE A 133 4.87 6.52 -9.89
CA ILE A 133 5.98 5.60 -9.62
C ILE A 133 6.42 5.06 -10.98
N GLU A 134 7.72 5.12 -11.28
CA GLU A 134 8.24 4.79 -12.61
C GLU A 134 8.00 3.33 -12.99
N ARG A 135 8.06 2.44 -11.98
CA ARG A 135 7.91 1.00 -12.10
C ARG A 135 7.69 0.36 -10.73
N ASP A 136 7.33 -0.92 -10.75
CA ASP A 136 7.40 -1.78 -9.58
C ASP A 136 8.84 -1.83 -9.03
N LEU A 137 8.96 -1.99 -7.71
CA LEU A 137 10.27 -2.09 -7.07
C LEU A 137 10.83 -3.48 -7.36
N TYR A 138 11.66 -3.54 -8.39
CA TYR A 138 12.40 -4.74 -8.77
C TYR A 138 13.73 -4.80 -8.03
N PRO A 139 14.16 -6.02 -7.62
CA PRO A 139 15.51 -6.28 -7.20
C PRO A 139 16.48 -5.84 -8.29
N MET A 140 17.60 -5.23 -7.92
CA MET A 140 18.64 -4.81 -8.86
C MET A 140 19.57 -5.99 -9.11
N ILE A 141 19.13 -6.92 -9.95
CA ILE A 141 19.87 -8.13 -10.33
C ILE A 141 20.10 -8.18 -11.85
N ALA A 142 21.00 -9.06 -12.29
CA ALA A 142 21.29 -9.31 -13.71
C ALA A 142 20.03 -9.44 -14.58
N ALA A 143 19.06 -10.26 -14.13
CA ALA A 143 17.80 -10.50 -14.85
C ALA A 143 16.96 -9.24 -15.13
N THR A 144 17.13 -8.19 -14.33
CA THR A 144 16.36 -6.94 -14.40
C THR A 144 17.20 -5.73 -14.82
N ARG A 145 18.52 -5.92 -15.01
CA ARG A 145 19.50 -4.85 -15.22
C ARG A 145 19.08 -3.87 -16.32
N SER A 146 18.66 -4.40 -17.47
CA SER A 146 18.24 -3.61 -18.64
C SER A 146 16.98 -2.77 -18.41
N LEU A 147 16.22 -3.02 -17.34
CA LEU A 147 15.02 -2.26 -17.02
C LEU A 147 15.34 -0.93 -16.33
N PHE A 148 16.54 -0.76 -15.77
CA PHE A 148 16.92 0.42 -15.00
C PHE A 148 17.65 1.46 -15.86
N PRO A 149 17.60 2.75 -15.50
CA PRO A 149 18.45 3.76 -16.15
C PRO A 149 19.93 3.37 -16.05
N GLU A 150 20.70 3.67 -17.09
CA GLU A 150 22.10 3.24 -17.27
C GLU A 150 22.97 3.43 -16.00
N ARG A 151 22.84 4.59 -15.35
CA ARG A 151 23.57 4.91 -14.10
C ARG A 151 23.34 3.93 -12.94
N TYR A 152 22.19 3.25 -12.92
CA TYR A 152 21.83 2.28 -11.88
C TYR A 152 22.12 0.84 -12.30
N GLN A 153 22.41 0.58 -13.58
CA GLN A 153 22.69 -0.78 -14.06
C GLN A 153 23.98 -1.35 -13.46
N ALA A 154 24.97 -0.49 -13.24
CA ALA A 154 26.24 -0.85 -12.58
C ALA A 154 26.06 -1.25 -11.10
N MET A 155 24.95 -0.88 -10.47
CA MET A 155 24.62 -1.25 -9.09
C MET A 155 23.89 -2.59 -8.99
N CYS A 156 23.61 -3.25 -10.13
CA CYS A 156 22.94 -4.55 -10.13
C CYS A 156 23.91 -5.66 -9.71
N VAL A 157 23.45 -6.54 -8.82
CA VAL A 157 24.22 -7.68 -8.33
C VAL A 157 24.01 -8.91 -9.23
N GLU A 158 25.03 -9.76 -9.28
CA GLU A 158 24.96 -11.07 -9.94
C GLU A 158 24.26 -12.06 -9.00
N ALA A 159 22.95 -12.19 -9.15
CA ALA A 159 22.13 -13.12 -8.39
C ALA A 159 20.93 -13.58 -9.22
N GLU A 160 20.56 -14.85 -9.03
CA GLU A 160 19.36 -15.45 -9.62
C GLU A 160 18.11 -15.11 -8.79
N PRO A 161 16.93 -14.91 -9.41
CA PRO A 161 15.72 -14.56 -8.67
C PRO A 161 15.34 -15.56 -7.56
N ALA A 162 15.65 -16.84 -7.73
CA ALA A 162 15.42 -17.87 -6.72
C ALA A 162 16.28 -17.66 -5.45
N GLN A 163 17.48 -17.10 -5.58
CA GLN A 163 18.37 -16.80 -4.46
C GLN A 163 17.86 -15.61 -3.61
N LEU A 164 16.97 -14.80 -4.17
CA LEU A 164 16.38 -13.67 -3.47
C LEU A 164 15.21 -14.07 -2.57
N LEU A 165 14.80 -15.34 -2.57
CA LEU A 165 13.61 -15.81 -1.89
C LEU A 165 13.97 -16.71 -0.72
N THR A 166 13.37 -16.43 0.43
CA THR A 166 13.46 -17.28 1.61
C THR A 166 12.10 -17.50 2.22
N LYS A 167 11.92 -18.60 2.95
CA LYS A 167 10.69 -18.87 3.70
C LYS A 167 10.92 -18.53 5.15
N THR A 168 10.08 -17.65 5.68
CA THR A 168 10.06 -17.32 7.10
C THR A 168 8.83 -17.94 7.74
N LEU A 169 9.01 -18.53 8.92
CA LEU A 169 7.92 -19.11 9.68
C LEU A 169 7.18 -18.00 10.42
N ILE A 170 5.85 -17.97 10.29
CA ILE A 170 4.99 -17.29 11.26
C ILE A 170 4.50 -18.36 12.22
N ALA A 171 5.03 -18.34 13.44
CA ALA A 171 4.44 -19.07 14.54
C ALA A 171 3.10 -18.40 14.89
N SER A 172 2.03 -19.17 14.81
CA SER A 172 0.77 -18.84 15.45
C SER A 172 1.02 -18.70 16.96
N ARG A 173 0.51 -17.62 17.55
CA ARG A 173 0.58 -17.40 18.99
C ARG A 173 -0.65 -18.04 19.59
N ASP A 174 -0.46 -19.03 20.46
CA ASP A 174 -1.54 -19.60 21.26
C ASP A 174 -1.81 -18.65 22.43
N ASP A 175 -2.92 -17.92 22.37
CA ASP A 175 -3.28 -16.93 23.39
C ASP A 175 -3.69 -17.60 24.71
N PHE A 176 -4.12 -18.87 24.69
CA PHE A 176 -4.44 -19.64 25.90
C PHE A 176 -3.19 -20.02 26.70
N GLU A 177 -2.05 -20.29 26.05
CA GLU A 177 -0.78 -20.60 26.72
C GLU A 177 -0.18 -19.40 27.49
N ARG A 178 -0.66 -18.18 27.24
CA ARG A 178 -0.09 -16.94 27.81
C ARG A 178 -1.10 -16.12 28.61
N LEU A 179 -2.23 -16.72 28.99
CA LEU A 179 -3.21 -16.03 29.82
C LEU A 179 -2.51 -15.51 31.08
N PRO A 180 -2.58 -14.20 31.38
CA PRO A 180 -2.09 -13.70 32.65
C PRO A 180 -2.83 -14.40 33.79
N ALA A 181 -2.20 -14.56 34.95
CA ALA A 181 -2.87 -15.13 36.11
C ALA A 181 -4.05 -14.23 36.51
N GLY A 182 -5.29 -14.71 36.37
CA GLY A 182 -6.50 -13.98 36.73
C GLY A 182 -7.80 -14.58 36.17
N ALA A 183 -8.93 -14.16 36.72
CA ALA A 183 -10.27 -14.61 36.32
C ALA A 183 -10.98 -13.56 35.45
N PHE A 184 -10.47 -13.36 34.23
CA PHE A 184 -11.03 -12.39 33.25
C PHE A 184 -11.67 -13.08 32.04
N ILE A 185 -11.60 -14.40 31.95
CA ILE A 185 -12.34 -15.23 30.98
C ILE A 185 -13.34 -16.07 31.78
N GLU A 186 -14.59 -16.12 31.34
CA GLU A 186 -15.61 -16.96 31.95
C GLU A 186 -15.33 -18.43 31.59
N ASN A 187 -15.37 -19.34 32.57
CA ASN A 187 -15.17 -20.78 32.37
C ASN A 187 -13.84 -21.16 31.67
N VAL A 188 -12.73 -20.51 32.03
CA VAL A 188 -11.40 -20.68 31.39
C VAL A 188 -10.98 -22.14 31.26
N GLU A 189 -11.20 -22.93 32.30
CA GLU A 189 -10.82 -24.34 32.33
C GLU A 189 -11.60 -25.17 31.30
N GLN A 190 -12.91 -24.95 31.19
CA GLN A 190 -13.74 -25.61 30.18
C GLN A 190 -13.37 -25.15 28.76
N ALA A 191 -13.19 -23.84 28.55
CA ALA A 191 -12.76 -23.30 27.27
C ALA A 191 -11.38 -23.83 26.84
N TYR A 192 -10.45 -23.99 27.80
CA TYR A 192 -9.14 -24.58 27.56
C TYR A 192 -9.22 -26.06 27.21
N LEU A 193 -10.04 -26.83 27.92
CA LEU A 193 -10.26 -28.26 27.64
C LEU A 193 -10.91 -28.49 26.27
N GLU A 194 -11.92 -27.70 25.92
CA GLU A 194 -12.56 -27.73 24.59
C GLU A 194 -11.56 -27.36 23.49
N HIS A 195 -10.73 -26.33 23.71
CA HIS A 195 -9.68 -25.91 22.79
C HIS A 195 -8.62 -27.00 22.60
N MET A 196 -8.12 -27.61 23.67
CA MET A 196 -7.12 -28.68 23.60
C MET A 196 -7.70 -29.96 22.96
N ALA A 197 -8.95 -30.31 23.26
CA ALA A 197 -9.63 -31.43 22.61
C ALA A 197 -9.80 -31.21 21.10
N ALA A 198 -10.15 -30.00 20.66
CA ALA A 198 -10.19 -29.64 19.25
C ALA A 198 -8.79 -29.69 18.61
N LYS A 199 -7.77 -29.16 19.30
CA LYS A 199 -6.36 -29.12 18.85
C LYS A 199 -5.80 -30.52 18.56
N PHE A 200 -6.03 -31.49 19.45
CA PHE A 200 -5.51 -32.86 19.29
C PHE A 200 -6.44 -33.77 18.48
N GLY A 201 -7.76 -33.64 18.62
CA GLY A 201 -8.75 -34.44 17.89
C GLY A 201 -8.72 -34.23 16.37
N GLN A 202 -8.52 -32.98 15.93
CA GLN A 202 -8.45 -32.65 14.51
C GLN A 202 -7.17 -33.19 13.83
N ASN A 203 -6.05 -33.24 14.56
CA ASN A 203 -4.80 -33.81 14.04
C ASN A 203 -4.90 -35.33 13.84
N ALA A 204 -5.60 -36.03 14.73
CA ALA A 204 -5.87 -37.46 14.59
C ALA A 204 -6.81 -37.75 13.40
N ALA A 205 -7.91 -36.99 13.26
CA ALA A 205 -8.85 -37.13 12.16
C ALA A 205 -8.20 -36.84 10.78
N LYS A 206 -7.38 -35.79 10.69
CA LYS A 206 -6.65 -35.43 9.46
C LYS A 206 -5.58 -36.46 9.09
N LYS A 207 -4.96 -37.11 10.08
CA LYS A 207 -4.00 -38.21 9.87
C LYS A 207 -4.69 -39.49 9.41
N ALA A 208 -5.89 -39.78 9.92
CA ALA A 208 -6.72 -40.91 9.51
C ALA A 208 -7.21 -40.75 8.06
N GLN A 209 -7.82 -39.61 7.70
CA GLN A 209 -8.27 -39.35 6.33
C GLN A 209 -7.12 -39.37 5.30
N LYS A 210 -5.93 -38.87 5.68
CA LYS A 210 -4.75 -38.90 4.81
C LYS A 210 -4.17 -40.31 4.66
N ALA A 211 -4.37 -41.19 5.64
CA ALA A 211 -3.98 -42.60 5.56
C ALA A 211 -4.96 -43.39 4.67
N GLU A 212 -6.26 -43.15 4.81
CA GLU A 212 -7.33 -43.77 3.99
C GLU A 212 -7.23 -43.35 2.51
N ALA A 213 -7.10 -42.05 2.21
CA ALA A 213 -6.94 -41.57 0.84
C ALA A 213 -5.67 -42.12 0.16
N ARG A 214 -4.61 -42.39 0.94
CA ARG A 214 -3.36 -42.98 0.44
C ARG A 214 -3.47 -44.49 0.23
N ALA A 215 -4.34 -45.18 0.98
CA ALA A 215 -4.64 -46.60 0.81
C ALA A 215 -5.53 -46.86 -0.42
N GLU A 216 -6.41 -45.92 -0.77
CA GLU A 216 -7.36 -46.05 -1.89
C GLU A 216 -6.81 -45.53 -3.24
N GLY A 217 -5.57 -45.03 -3.28
CA GLY A 217 -4.91 -44.58 -4.50
C GLY A 217 -5.52 -43.33 -5.15
N GLN A 218 -6.43 -42.64 -4.46
CA GLN A 218 -7.08 -41.41 -4.94
C GLN A 218 -6.41 -40.16 -4.36
N GLY A 219 -6.23 -39.13 -5.19
CA GLY A 219 -5.83 -37.81 -4.70
C GLY A 219 -6.97 -37.14 -3.95
N LEU A 220 -6.71 -36.60 -2.75
CA LEU A 220 -7.69 -35.88 -1.93
C LEU A 220 -8.42 -34.80 -2.75
N VAL A 221 -9.75 -34.93 -2.89
CA VAL A 221 -10.62 -33.91 -3.47
C VAL A 221 -10.68 -32.71 -2.51
N LYS A 222 -10.40 -31.50 -3.02
CA LYS A 222 -10.23 -30.25 -2.25
C LYS A 222 -11.46 -29.78 -1.44
N SER A 223 -12.62 -30.42 -1.55
CA SER A 223 -13.91 -29.84 -1.12
C SER A 223 -14.33 -30.12 0.33
N GLU A 224 -13.67 -31.01 1.07
CA GLU A 224 -13.98 -31.26 2.49
C GLU A 224 -12.77 -30.99 3.39
N LYS A 225 -12.23 -29.78 3.35
CA LYS A 225 -11.34 -29.34 4.42
C LYS A 225 -12.18 -29.15 5.69
N LEU A 226 -12.07 -30.09 6.63
CA LEU A 226 -12.39 -29.89 8.03
C LEU A 226 -11.88 -28.50 8.45
N LYS A 227 -12.77 -27.66 9.01
CA LYS A 227 -12.40 -26.38 9.63
C LYS A 227 -11.30 -26.67 10.64
N THR A 228 -10.07 -26.40 10.24
CA THR A 228 -8.90 -26.60 11.07
C THR A 228 -8.85 -25.40 12.00
N ASP A 229 -8.59 -25.61 13.28
CA ASP A 229 -8.31 -24.50 14.18
C ASP A 229 -7.05 -23.77 13.65
N ASP A 230 -7.21 -22.51 13.24
CA ASP A 230 -6.20 -21.74 12.50
C ASP A 230 -4.88 -21.61 13.27
N LEU A 231 -4.94 -21.78 14.60
CA LEU A 231 -3.83 -21.70 15.55
C LEU A 231 -2.80 -22.82 15.40
N ASN A 232 -3.13 -23.96 14.78
CA ASN A 232 -2.20 -25.08 14.58
C ASN A 232 -1.40 -25.02 13.28
N THR A 233 -1.66 -24.05 12.41
CA THR A 233 -1.00 -23.99 11.10
C THR A 233 0.18 -23.03 11.14
N PHE A 234 1.41 -23.57 11.22
CA PHE A 234 2.60 -22.79 10.88
C PHE A 234 2.42 -22.23 9.47
N THR A 235 2.22 -20.93 9.38
CA THR A 235 2.08 -20.26 8.09
C THR A 235 3.47 -19.83 7.67
N GLN A 236 4.01 -20.49 6.66
CA GLN A 236 5.25 -20.04 6.03
C GLN A 236 4.93 -18.85 5.13
N VAL A 237 5.81 -17.86 5.12
CA VAL A 237 5.70 -16.73 4.21
C VAL A 237 6.99 -16.64 3.41
N GLU A 238 6.87 -16.70 2.09
CA GLU A 238 7.96 -16.46 1.18
C GLU A 238 8.24 -14.95 1.13
N CYS A 239 9.51 -14.57 1.33
CA CYS A 239 9.94 -13.19 1.44
C CYS A 239 11.15 -12.94 0.55
N ILE A 240 11.31 -11.69 0.13
CA ILE A 240 12.56 -11.18 -0.45
C ILE A 240 13.61 -11.08 0.66
N VAL A 241 14.80 -11.62 0.44
CA VAL A 241 15.88 -11.66 1.42
C VAL A 241 16.43 -10.28 1.77
N ALA A 242 16.91 -10.12 3.00
CA ALA A 242 17.62 -8.91 3.42
C ALA A 242 18.93 -8.78 2.62
N GLY A 243 19.43 -7.56 2.49
CA GLY A 243 20.57 -7.23 1.64
C GLY A 243 20.20 -6.98 0.17
N THR A 244 18.98 -7.31 -0.27
CA THR A 244 18.57 -7.12 -1.67
C THR A 244 18.45 -5.63 -2.00
N PRO A 245 19.22 -5.12 -2.98
CA PRO A 245 19.02 -3.77 -3.51
C PRO A 245 17.78 -3.74 -4.40
N MET A 246 16.96 -2.70 -4.25
CA MET A 246 15.70 -2.51 -4.98
C MET A 246 15.72 -1.12 -5.62
N TYR A 247 15.39 -1.02 -6.90
CA TYR A 247 15.31 0.28 -7.56
C TYR A 247 14.04 1.03 -7.10
N PHE A 248 14.22 2.29 -6.70
CA PHE A 248 13.13 3.20 -6.40
C PHE A 248 13.14 4.38 -7.37
N GLY A 249 11.99 4.72 -7.93
CA GLY A 249 11.85 5.85 -8.84
C GLY A 249 10.44 6.42 -8.82
N VAL A 250 10.34 7.72 -8.57
CA VAL A 250 9.10 8.49 -8.71
C VAL A 250 9.35 9.72 -9.58
N THR A 251 8.38 10.08 -10.41
CA THR A 251 8.40 11.28 -11.23
C THR A 251 7.12 12.08 -10.98
N VAL A 252 7.26 13.40 -10.93
CA VAL A 252 6.16 14.35 -10.84
C VAL A 252 6.22 15.30 -12.03
N SER A 253 5.13 15.40 -12.76
CA SER A 253 5.01 16.29 -13.92
C SER A 253 4.55 17.69 -13.50
N ALA A 254 5.29 18.73 -13.86
CA ALA A 254 4.97 20.13 -13.56
C ALA A 254 4.55 20.37 -12.08
N PRO A 255 5.38 19.96 -11.11
CA PRO A 255 5.07 20.21 -9.70
C PRO A 255 5.23 21.68 -9.33
N THR A 256 4.46 22.13 -8.35
CA THR A 256 4.79 23.34 -7.58
C THR A 256 5.85 23.02 -6.52
N ASP A 257 6.55 24.03 -5.99
CA ASP A 257 7.55 23.81 -4.95
C ASP A 257 6.94 23.20 -3.67
N ALA A 258 5.72 23.62 -3.31
CA ALA A 258 4.96 23.01 -2.22
C ALA A 258 4.62 21.52 -2.46
N GLN A 259 4.35 21.13 -3.72
CA GLN A 259 4.18 19.72 -4.10
C GLN A 259 5.49 18.94 -3.94
N ILE A 260 6.63 19.53 -4.30
CA ILE A 260 7.93 18.89 -4.08
C ILE A 260 8.17 18.74 -2.56
N GLY A 261 7.90 19.78 -1.78
CA GLY A 261 8.03 19.76 -0.31
C GLY A 261 7.21 18.67 0.34
N LEU A 262 5.93 18.55 -0.03
CA LEU A 262 5.05 17.50 0.49
C LEU A 262 5.54 16.10 0.12
N LEU A 263 6.01 15.91 -1.12
CA LEU A 263 6.55 14.63 -1.54
C LEU A 263 7.82 14.25 -0.76
N LEU A 264 8.73 15.19 -0.56
CA LEU A 264 9.96 14.98 0.21
C LEU A 264 9.64 14.61 1.66
N ASN A 265 8.74 15.35 2.31
CA ASN A 265 8.29 15.06 3.67
C ASN A 265 7.62 13.67 3.76
N ALA A 266 6.77 13.33 2.79
CA ALA A 266 6.12 12.02 2.72
C ALA A 266 7.11 10.85 2.53
N ILE A 267 8.14 11.03 1.70
CA ILE A 267 9.21 10.04 1.49
C ILE A 267 10.03 9.88 2.77
N GLN A 268 10.39 10.98 3.43
CA GLN A 268 11.11 10.94 4.71
C GLN A 268 10.30 10.18 5.76
N ARG A 269 9.02 10.52 5.95
CA ARG A 269 8.13 9.82 6.90
C ARG A 269 7.98 8.34 6.58
N TRP A 270 7.79 8.00 5.31
CA TRP A 270 7.73 6.60 4.89
C TRP A 270 9.04 5.85 5.16
N ALA A 271 10.19 6.48 4.88
CA ALA A 271 11.50 5.91 5.17
C ALA A 271 11.73 5.74 6.68
N ASN A 272 11.25 6.68 7.51
CA ASN A 272 11.33 6.60 8.97
C ASN A 272 10.36 5.58 9.58
N ALA A 273 9.19 5.38 8.98
CA ALA A 273 8.32 4.25 9.31
C ALA A 273 8.98 2.89 8.99
N ASN A 274 10.01 2.90 8.12
CA ASN A 274 10.90 1.79 7.82
C ASN A 274 10.17 0.48 7.53
N ALA A 275 9.11 0.58 6.72
CA ALA A 275 8.18 -0.50 6.42
C ALA A 275 7.93 -0.58 4.92
N LEU A 276 8.34 -1.71 4.32
CA LEU A 276 8.09 -2.07 2.93
C LEU A 276 7.36 -3.41 2.83
N GLY A 277 6.14 -3.38 2.31
CA GLY A 277 5.30 -4.57 2.17
C GLY A 277 4.50 -4.90 3.45
N GLY A 278 4.11 -6.16 3.59
CA GLY A 278 3.32 -6.68 4.70
C GLY A 278 4.17 -7.24 5.84
N GLY A 279 3.59 -7.26 7.04
CA GLY A 279 4.23 -7.85 8.22
C GLY A 279 5.27 -6.95 8.91
N SER A 280 5.22 -5.62 8.68
CA SER A 280 6.12 -4.66 9.33
C SER A 280 6.09 -4.73 10.86
N CYS A 281 4.92 -4.98 11.47
CA CYS A 281 4.78 -5.20 12.91
C CYS A 281 5.57 -6.42 13.43
N ARG A 282 6.05 -7.29 12.55
CA ARG A 282 6.90 -8.45 12.86
C ARG A 282 8.37 -8.22 12.46
N GLY A 283 8.77 -6.97 12.23
CA GLY A 283 10.14 -6.60 11.85
C GLY A 283 10.49 -6.88 10.38
N ARG A 284 9.49 -7.05 9.51
CA ARG A 284 9.71 -7.25 8.06
C ARG A 284 9.73 -5.92 7.30
N GLY A 285 10.46 -5.91 6.19
CA GLY A 285 10.40 -4.83 5.21
C GLY A 285 11.17 -3.58 5.62
N SER A 286 12.06 -3.66 6.62
CA SER A 286 12.98 -2.57 6.92
C SER A 286 14.03 -2.42 5.81
N PHE A 287 14.46 -1.19 5.58
CA PHE A 287 15.39 -0.83 4.51
C PHE A 287 16.22 0.41 4.83
N LYS A 288 17.33 0.57 4.11
CA LYS A 288 18.06 1.83 3.98
C LYS A 288 17.83 2.44 2.59
N ALA A 289 17.83 3.77 2.50
CA ALA A 289 17.48 4.48 1.28
C ALA A 289 18.58 5.46 0.87
N ALA A 290 19.10 5.30 -0.35
CA ALA A 290 20.00 6.24 -1.00
C ALA A 290 19.27 6.85 -2.20
N LEU A 291 18.69 8.03 -2.00
CA LEU A 291 17.78 8.68 -2.95
C LEU A 291 18.34 10.03 -3.42
N GLN A 292 18.16 10.30 -4.71
CA GLN A 292 18.61 11.49 -5.43
C GLN A 292 17.41 12.25 -6.00
N LEU A 293 17.44 13.58 -5.96
CA LEU A 293 16.45 14.46 -6.57
C LEU A 293 16.99 15.04 -7.88
N PHE A 294 16.20 14.95 -8.95
CA PHE A 294 16.51 15.49 -10.27
C PHE A 294 15.44 16.45 -10.77
N SER A 295 15.88 17.42 -11.56
CA SER A 295 15.03 18.24 -12.43
C SER A 295 15.39 17.94 -13.89
N GLY A 296 14.52 17.22 -14.60
CA GLY A 296 14.89 16.65 -15.90
C GLY A 296 16.11 15.73 -15.78
N SER A 297 17.24 16.12 -16.39
CA SER A 297 18.53 15.42 -16.30
C SER A 297 19.47 15.98 -15.22
N GLU A 298 19.18 17.17 -14.68
CA GLU A 298 20.02 17.87 -13.71
C GLU A 298 19.85 17.26 -12.31
N LEU A 299 20.95 16.94 -11.64
CA LEU A 299 20.96 16.50 -10.24
C LEU A 299 20.87 17.73 -9.31
N LEU A 300 19.79 17.81 -8.53
CA LEU A 300 19.58 18.89 -7.56
C LEU A 300 20.10 18.52 -6.18
N ILE A 301 19.79 17.30 -5.73
CA ILE A 301 20.16 16.79 -4.39
C ILE A 301 20.71 15.37 -4.54
N GLU A 302 21.95 15.17 -4.12
CA GLU A 302 22.65 13.89 -4.20
C GLU A 302 22.16 12.87 -3.16
N ASN A 303 21.88 13.33 -1.94
CA ASN A 303 21.32 12.51 -0.89
C ASN A 303 20.10 13.24 -0.32
N VAL A 304 18.91 12.83 -0.71
CA VAL A 304 17.64 13.42 -0.24
C VAL A 304 17.44 13.18 1.25
N LEU A 305 17.88 12.00 1.73
CA LEU A 305 17.79 11.58 3.12
C LEU A 305 19.19 11.47 3.70
N THR A 306 19.36 11.96 4.91
CA THR A 306 20.61 11.92 5.70
C THR A 306 20.34 11.25 7.05
N GLY A 307 21.35 10.58 7.62
CA GLY A 307 21.18 9.76 8.83
C GLY A 307 20.82 8.29 8.52
N ASP A 308 20.28 7.60 9.51
CA ASP A 308 19.97 6.17 9.47
C ASP A 308 18.46 5.89 9.46
N ALA A 309 18.10 4.67 9.07
CA ALA A 309 16.71 4.22 8.99
C ALA A 309 15.98 4.33 10.34
N GLY A 310 14.86 5.06 10.36
CA GLY A 310 14.11 5.40 11.57
C GLY A 310 14.41 6.80 12.12
N SER A 311 15.45 7.46 11.60
CA SER A 311 15.92 8.79 12.02
C SER A 311 16.41 9.64 10.84
N TYR A 312 15.89 9.41 9.64
CA TYR A 312 16.26 10.19 8.47
C TYR A 312 15.81 11.63 8.59
N GLU A 313 16.73 12.53 8.23
CA GLU A 313 16.49 13.96 8.02
C GLU A 313 16.56 14.29 6.53
N LEU A 314 15.75 15.25 6.08
CA LEU A 314 15.87 15.79 4.74
C LEU A 314 17.17 16.59 4.62
N ALA A 315 17.90 16.43 3.52
CA ALA A 315 19.09 17.22 3.28
C ALA A 315 18.79 18.73 3.26
N ALA A 316 19.73 19.55 3.72
CA ALA A 316 19.58 21.01 3.79
C ALA A 316 19.14 21.66 2.45
N LYS A 317 19.56 21.10 1.32
CA LYS A 317 19.14 21.56 -0.02
C LYS A 317 17.63 21.39 -0.29
N ALA A 318 16.91 20.63 0.52
CA ALA A 318 15.46 20.50 0.46
C ALA A 318 14.71 21.67 1.13
N ALA A 319 15.39 22.49 1.93
CA ALA A 319 14.78 23.55 2.73
C ALA A 319 13.85 24.50 1.94
N PRO A 320 14.18 24.95 0.71
CA PRO A 320 13.28 25.81 -0.06
C PRO A 320 11.92 25.15 -0.37
N TYR A 321 11.92 23.84 -0.64
CA TYR A 321 10.69 23.09 -0.91
C TYR A 321 9.86 22.88 0.35
N VAL A 322 10.53 22.66 1.49
CA VAL A 322 9.85 22.54 2.80
C VAL A 322 9.22 23.86 3.19
N ALA A 323 9.93 24.98 3.03
CA ALA A 323 9.38 26.31 3.28
C ALA A 323 8.15 26.61 2.40
N ALA A 324 8.20 26.25 1.11
CA ALA A 324 7.04 26.40 0.21
C ALA A 324 5.83 25.54 0.65
N LEU A 325 6.07 24.37 1.25
CA LEU A 325 5.00 23.56 1.85
C LEU A 325 4.41 24.24 3.09
N GLU A 326 5.25 24.75 3.98
CA GLU A 326 4.83 25.46 5.20
C GLU A 326 4.01 26.71 4.87
N GLU A 327 4.42 27.47 3.85
CA GLU A 327 3.67 28.60 3.32
C GLU A 327 2.29 28.14 2.83
N ALA A 328 2.21 27.10 1.98
CA ALA A 328 0.94 26.57 1.50
C ALA A 328 0.01 26.06 2.63
N ILE A 329 0.58 25.46 3.68
CA ILE A 329 -0.16 25.05 4.89
C ILE A 329 -0.72 26.29 5.60
N THR A 330 0.08 27.34 5.73
CA THR A 330 -0.34 28.61 6.34
C THR A 330 -1.46 29.28 5.54
N GLU A 331 -1.41 29.19 4.21
CA GLU A 331 -2.45 29.69 3.29
C GLU A 331 -3.75 28.85 3.27
N GLY A 332 -3.90 27.88 4.16
CA GLY A 332 -5.16 27.17 4.35
C GLY A 332 -5.33 25.92 3.48
N MET A 333 -4.25 25.41 2.89
CA MET A 333 -4.27 24.13 2.16
C MET A 333 -4.84 22.98 3.02
N ALA A 334 -4.47 22.91 4.29
CA ALA A 334 -4.82 21.81 5.17
C ALA A 334 -6.15 22.02 5.93
N GLU A 335 -6.88 23.10 5.65
CA GLU A 335 -8.15 23.39 6.31
C GLU A 335 -9.23 22.37 5.94
N ALA A 336 -10.07 22.02 6.91
CA ALA A 336 -11.17 21.08 6.74
C ALA A 336 -12.14 21.53 5.63
N ALA A 337 -12.38 22.83 5.51
CA ALA A 337 -13.19 23.41 4.44
C ALA A 337 -12.57 23.17 3.06
N THR A 338 -11.27 23.48 2.91
CA THR A 338 -10.50 23.25 1.67
C THR A 338 -10.49 21.78 1.28
N LEU A 339 -10.21 20.88 2.23
CA LEU A 339 -10.17 19.44 2.00
C LEU A 339 -11.55 18.87 1.66
N SER A 340 -12.62 19.36 2.28
CA SER A 340 -14.00 18.94 1.99
C SER A 340 -14.47 19.42 0.62
N ALA A 341 -14.07 20.64 0.21
CA ALA A 341 -14.35 21.17 -1.11
C ALA A 341 -13.63 20.38 -2.22
N LEU A 342 -12.39 19.93 -1.95
CA LEU A 342 -11.62 19.10 -2.87
C LEU A 342 -12.08 17.63 -2.88
N TYR A 343 -12.61 17.12 -1.78
CA TYR A 343 -13.08 15.74 -1.70
C TYR A 343 -14.56 15.69 -1.31
N PRO A 344 -15.47 16.13 -2.19
CA PRO A 344 -16.88 16.16 -1.87
C PRO A 344 -17.41 14.75 -1.63
N THR A 345 -18.25 14.63 -0.61
CA THR A 345 -18.77 13.34 -0.13
C THR A 345 -20.28 13.21 -0.31
N ALA A 346 -20.95 14.33 -0.61
CA ALA A 346 -22.37 14.40 -0.89
C ALA A 346 -22.60 14.29 -2.40
N ILE A 347 -22.38 13.10 -2.96
CA ILE A 347 -22.82 12.82 -4.32
C ILE A 347 -24.33 12.58 -4.25
N LYS A 348 -25.12 13.51 -4.77
CA LYS A 348 -26.55 13.28 -4.99
C LYS A 348 -26.67 12.09 -5.95
N LYS A 349 -27.22 10.98 -5.47
CA LYS A 349 -27.70 9.94 -6.39
C LYS A 349 -28.97 10.50 -7.03
N ASP A 350 -28.95 10.73 -8.33
CA ASP A 350 -30.16 11.01 -9.12
C ASP A 350 -31.17 9.83 -9.13
N ASP A 351 -30.87 8.73 -8.43
CA ASP A 351 -31.71 7.54 -8.34
C ASP A 351 -32.94 7.68 -7.42
N ASP A 352 -33.02 8.71 -6.56
CA ASP A 352 -34.18 8.86 -5.66
C ASP A 352 -35.43 9.46 -6.35
N GLU A 353 -35.30 10.16 -7.47
CA GLU A 353 -36.47 10.63 -8.23
C GLU A 353 -37.11 9.52 -9.09
N THR A 354 -36.32 8.53 -9.54
CA THR A 354 -36.84 7.44 -10.39
C THR A 354 -37.51 6.32 -9.60
N LYS A 355 -37.09 6.06 -8.34
CA LYS A 355 -37.77 5.10 -7.46
C LYS A 355 -39.12 5.62 -6.96
N GLY A 356 -39.25 6.93 -6.70
CA GLY A 356 -40.52 7.55 -6.32
C GLY A 356 -41.59 7.48 -7.43
N LYS A 357 -41.20 7.66 -8.69
CA LYS A 357 -42.12 7.56 -9.84
C LYS A 357 -42.52 6.11 -10.15
N LYS A 358 -41.60 5.14 -10.08
CA LYS A 358 -41.94 3.71 -10.29
C LYS A 358 -42.80 3.12 -9.17
N GLY A 359 -42.60 3.57 -7.92
CA GLY A 359 -43.45 3.16 -6.79
C GLY A 359 -44.88 3.69 -6.90
N LYS A 360 -45.06 4.96 -7.33
CA LYS A 360 -46.39 5.54 -7.56
C LYS A 360 -47.11 4.95 -8.78
N ALA A 361 -46.40 4.63 -9.85
CA ALA A 361 -47.00 4.00 -11.03
C ALA A 361 -47.53 2.60 -10.72
N LYS A 362 -46.77 1.78 -9.97
CA LYS A 362 -47.22 0.43 -9.56
C LYS A 362 -48.35 0.43 -8.54
N ALA A 363 -48.43 1.45 -7.67
CA ALA A 363 -49.54 1.57 -6.74
C ALA A 363 -50.85 1.96 -7.44
N ALA A 364 -50.78 2.85 -8.44
CA ALA A 364 -51.94 3.26 -9.24
C ALA A 364 -52.46 2.14 -10.16
N GLU A 365 -51.59 1.24 -10.62
CA GLU A 365 -51.99 0.07 -11.43
C GLU A 365 -52.70 -0.99 -10.59
N ALA A 366 -52.29 -1.19 -9.33
CA ALA A 366 -52.91 -2.14 -8.41
C ALA A 366 -54.27 -1.67 -7.84
N GLU A 367 -54.53 -0.36 -7.84
CA GLU A 367 -55.80 0.23 -7.38
C GLU A 367 -56.86 0.30 -8.50
N ALA A 368 -56.46 0.10 -9.76
CA ALA A 368 -57.37 0.04 -10.91
C ALA A 368 -57.82 -1.38 -11.28
N GLU A 369 -57.18 -2.41 -10.70
CA GLU A 369 -57.53 -3.83 -10.89
C GLU A 369 -58.31 -4.45 -9.69
N ALA A 370 -58.62 -3.65 -8.67
CA ALA A 370 -59.50 -4.02 -7.53
C ALA A 370 -60.82 -3.26 -7.62
#